data_AF-A0A6P1BTJ8-F1
#
_entry.id   AF-A0A6P1BTJ8-F1
#
_cell.length_a   1.000
_cell.length_b   1.000
_cell.length_c   1.000
_cell.angle_alpha   90.00
_cell.angle_beta   90.00
_cell.angle_gamma   90.00
#
_symmetry.space_group_name_H-M   'P 1'
#
loop_
_entity.id
_entity.type
_entity.pdbx_description
1 polymer ?
#
loop_
_entity_poly.entity_id
_entity_poly.type
_entity_poly.pdbx_seq_one_letter_code
_entity_poly.pdbx_strand_id
1 'polypeptide(L)' 'MIYELRTYTVRPGTVGEMVKAASTISRDIRADNFGKLEGYWITEIG' A
#
# COMPACT_ATOMS: atom_id res chain seq x y z
N MET A 1 14.82 0.57 -16.07
CA MET A 1 14.13 0.42 -14.78
C MET A 1 12.65 0.61 -15.03
N ILE A 2 11.79 -0.32 -14.58
CA ILE A 2 10.34 -0.24 -14.77
C ILE A 2 9.71 0.02 -13.40
N TYR A 3 8.79 0.97 -13.33
CA TYR A 3 8.05 1.30 -12.11
C TYR A 3 6.63 0.74 -12.22
N GLU A 4 6.20 0.02 -11.18
CA GLU A 4 4.84 -0.49 -11.06
C GLU A 4 4.02 0.43 -10.15
N LEU A 5 2.90 0.97 -10.66
CA LEU A 5 1.93 1.72 -9.87
C LEU A 5 0.68 0.86 -9.67
N ARG A 6 0.27 0.67 -8.42
CA ARG A 6 -0.91 -0.13 -8.05
C ARG A 6 -1.91 0.75 -7.31
N THR A 7 -3.17 0.69 -7.71
CA THR A 7 -4.26 1.44 -7.10
C THR A 7 -5.37 0.49 -6.69
N TYR A 8 -5.90 0.66 -5.47
CA TYR A 8 -6.97 -0.17 -4.94
C TYR A 8 -8.12 0.71 -4.45
N THR A 9 -9.34 0.34 -4.80
CA THR A 9 -10.55 0.83 -4.13
C THR A 9 -10.83 -0.06 -2.94
N VAL A 10 -10.76 0.51 -1.74
CA VAL A 10 -11.04 -0.21 -0.50
C VAL A 10 -12.48 0.02 -0.06
N ARG A 11 -12.94 -0.76 0.93
CA ARG A 11 -14.26 -0.55 1.54
C ARG A 11 -14.32 0.87 2.16
N PRO A 12 -15.43 1.62 1.99
CA PRO A 12 -15.58 2.92 2.62
C PRO A 12 -15.33 2.88 4.13
N GLY A 13 -14.58 3.84 4.66
CA GLY A 13 -14.23 3.95 6.07
C GLY A 13 -13.09 3.04 6.56
N THR A 14 -12.56 2.13 5.73
CA THR A 14 -11.53 1.17 6.17
C THR A 14 -10.11 1.52 5.74
N VAL A 15 -9.87 2.70 5.16
CA VAL A 15 -8.53 3.14 4.72
C VAL A 15 -7.54 3.12 5.91
N GLY A 16 -7.95 3.58 7.09
CA GLY A 16 -7.09 3.59 8.28
C GLY A 16 -6.65 2.21 8.73
N GLU A 17 -7.54 1.21 8.67
CA GLU A 17 -7.20 -0.19 8.98
C GLU A 17 -6.22 -0.78 7.97
N MET A 18 -6.43 -0.47 6.68
CA MET A 18 -5.52 -0.89 5.61
C MET A 18 -4.12 -0.32 5.80
N VAL A 19 -4.01 0.99 6.09
CA VAL A 19 -2.72 1.65 6.36
C VAL A 19 -2.04 1.06 7.59
N LYS A 20 -2.79 0.82 8.68
CA LYS A 20 -2.25 0.19 9.89
C LYS A 20 -1.69 -1.21 9.58
N ALA A 21 -2.44 -2.04 8.85
CA ALA A 21 -1.96 -3.37 8.47
C ALA A 21 -0.76 -3.30 7.51
N ALA A 22 -0.71 -2.30 6.62
CA ALA A 22 0.41 -2.08 5.72
C ALA A 22 1.69 -1.70 6.47
N SER A 23 1.57 -0.87 7.50
CA SER A 23 2.72 -0.34 8.27
C SER A 23 3.22 -1.27 9.39
N THR A 24 2.39 -2.20 9.89
CA THR A 24 2.77 -3.05 11.03
C THR A 24 3.00 -4.53 10.69
N ILE A 25 2.44 -5.04 9.58
CA ILE A 25 2.47 -6.48 9.27
C ILE A 25 2.86 -6.71 7.80
N SER A 26 2.18 -6.04 6.88
CA SER A 26 2.22 -6.43 5.46
C SER A 26 3.57 -6.13 4.81
N ARG A 27 4.26 -5.05 5.22
CA ARG A 27 5.56 -4.68 4.65
C ARG A 27 6.64 -5.74 4.94
N ASP A 28 6.61 -6.31 6.14
CA ASP A 28 7.57 -7.33 6.57
C ASP A 28 7.34 -8.65 5.84
N ILE A 29 6.07 -9.04 5.66
CA ILE A 29 5.71 -10.25 4.90
C ILE A 29 6.07 -10.11 3.42
N ARG A 30 5.74 -8.96 2.81
CA ARG A 30 5.99 -8.72 1.38
C ARG A 30 7.49 -8.66 1.08
N ALA A 31 8.27 -8.06 1.98
CA ALA A 31 9.67 -7.72 1.76
C ALA A 31 9.86 -7.05 0.37
N ASP A 32 11.01 -7.29 -0.27
CA ASP A 32 11.26 -6.89 -1.66
C ASP A 32 11.11 -8.08 -2.63
N ASN A 33 10.39 -9.13 -2.21
CA ASN A 33 10.20 -10.37 -2.99
C ASN A 33 9.38 -10.17 -4.27
N PHE A 34 8.66 -9.05 -4.37
CA PHE A 34 7.75 -8.71 -5.47
C PHE A 34 8.06 -7.33 -6.05
N GLY A 35 9.33 -6.95 -6.07
CA GLY A 35 9.79 -5.62 -6.43
C GLY A 35 9.96 -4.70 -5.21
N LYS A 36 10.77 -3.66 -5.39
CA LYS A 36 11.09 -2.68 -4.36
C LYS A 36 9.93 -1.71 -4.16
N LEU A 37 9.58 -1.45 -2.90
CA LEU A 37 8.56 -0.45 -2.56
C LEU A 37 9.14 0.96 -2.70
N GLU A 38 8.65 1.70 -3.69
CA GLU A 38 9.04 3.10 -3.91
C GLU A 38 8.18 4.10 -3.13
N GLY A 39 6.94 3.72 -2.77
CA GLY A 39 6.10 4.54 -1.91
C GLY A 39 4.70 3.98 -1.69
N TYR A 40 4.05 4.54 -0.67
CA TYR A 40 2.63 4.34 -0.37
C TYR A 40 1.92 5.68 -0.21
N TRP A 41 0.69 5.74 -0.70
CA TRP A 41 -0.15 6.92 -0.66
C TRP A 41 -1.59 6.54 -0.34
N ILE A 42 -2.29 7.47 0.28
CA ILE A 42 -3.75 7.47 0.37
C ILE A 42 -4.29 8.64 -0.44
N THR A 43 -5.46 8.47 -1.05
CA THR A 43 -6.14 9.55 -1.76
C THR A 43 -6.97 10.36 -0.77
N GLU A 44 -6.61 11.63 -0.60
CA GLU A 44 -7.38 12.59 0.23
C GLU A 44 -8.45 13.32 -0.60
N ILE A 45 -8.10 13.73 -1.82
CA ILE A 45 -8.98 14.41 -2.76
C ILE A 45 -8.76 13.81 -4.15
N GLY A 46 -9.83 13.40 -4.83
CA GLY A 46 -9.79 12.78 -6.16
C GLY A 46 -11.10 12.14 -6.57
#